data_AF-A0A6J4JNK0-F1
#
_entry.id   AF-A0A6J4JNK0-F1
#
_cell.length_a   1.000
_cell.length_b   1.000
_cell.length_c   1.000
_cell.angle_alpha   90.00
_cell.angle_beta   90.00
_cell.angle_gamma   90.00
#
_symmetry.space_group_name_H-M   'P 1'
#
loop_
_entity.id
_entity.type
_entity.pdbx_description
1 polymer ?
#
loop_
_entity_poly.entity_id
_entity_poly.type
_entity_poly.pdbx_seq_one_letter_code
_entity_poly.pdbx_strand_id
1 'polypeptide(L)'
;MDLTETELAETPPATGHPKQLYLLFFTEMWERFSFYGMRALLLTYMVSELKFDEPKGYAILGSYSALVYTMPMFGGAMADRFLGYRKAILFGGLLMTIGHLVLAVPQDWSFFFGM
;
A
#
# COMPACT_ATOMS: atom_id res chain seq x y z
N MET A 1 -7.08 45.89 -43.89
CA MET A 1 -6.95 44.43 -43.98
C MET A 1 -6.64 43.97 -42.57
N ASP A 2 -7.69 44.00 -41.74
CA ASP A 2 -7.63 43.63 -40.34
C ASP A 2 -7.69 42.11 -40.30
N LEU A 3 -6.56 41.48 -39.98
CA LEU A 3 -6.51 40.05 -39.77
C LEU A 3 -7.33 39.78 -38.52
N THR A 4 -8.54 39.30 -38.75
CA THR A 4 -9.48 38.76 -37.79
C THR A 4 -8.69 37.95 -36.78
N GLU A 5 -8.49 38.52 -35.59
CA GLU A 5 -8.02 37.79 -34.42
C GLU A 5 -8.96 36.59 -34.31
N THR A 6 -8.43 35.42 -34.68
CA THR A 6 -9.14 34.18 -34.45
C THR A 6 -9.07 34.02 -32.94
N GLU A 7 -10.11 34.46 -32.25
CA GLU A 7 -10.32 34.18 -30.82
C GLU A 7 -10.13 32.66 -30.67
N LEU A 8 -8.95 32.26 -30.18
CA LEU A 8 -8.71 30.91 -29.72
C LEU A 8 -9.60 30.78 -28.49
N ALA A 9 -10.79 30.20 -28.68
CA ALA A 9 -11.69 29.91 -27.58
C ALA A 9 -10.89 29.20 -26.47
N GLU A 10 -10.63 29.91 -25.36
CA GLU A 10 -9.99 29.33 -24.20
C GLU A 10 -10.89 28.21 -23.72
N THR A 11 -10.46 26.96 -23.88
CA THR A 11 -11.12 25.83 -23.23
C THR A 11 -11.19 26.16 -21.74
N PRO A 12 -12.39 26.22 -21.13
CA PRO A 12 -12.50 26.53 -19.73
C PRO A 12 -11.62 25.55 -18.94
N PRO A 13 -10.86 26.02 -17.95
CA PRO A 13 -9.98 25.14 -17.18
C PRO A 13 -10.82 23.99 -16.65
N ALA A 14 -10.39 22.76 -16.89
CA ALA A 14 -11.10 21.58 -16.41
C ALA A 14 -11.24 21.70 -14.89
N THR A 15 -12.43 22.06 -14.41
CA THR A 15 -12.73 22.24 -13.00
C THR A 15 -12.93 20.87 -12.37
N GLY A 16 -11.84 20.22 -11.99
CA GLY A 16 -11.87 18.96 -11.25
C GLY A 16 -10.66 18.06 -11.48
N HIS A 17 -10.53 17.03 -10.64
CA HIS A 17 -9.50 16.02 -10.80
C HIS A 17 -9.96 14.88 -11.73
N PRO A 18 -9.02 14.16 -12.39
CA PRO A 18 -9.35 13.01 -13.22
C PRO A 18 -10.11 11.93 -12.42
N LYS A 19 -11.11 11.28 -13.03
CA LYS A 19 -11.93 10.24 -12.38
C LYS A 19 -11.09 9.10 -11.79
N GLN A 20 -9.95 8.78 -12.41
CA GLN A 20 -9.02 7.75 -11.94
C GLN A 20 -8.35 8.12 -10.62
N LEU A 21 -8.17 9.41 -10.34
CA LEU A 21 -7.55 9.86 -9.10
C LEU A 21 -8.42 9.50 -7.90
N TYR A 22 -9.75 9.66 -8.01
CA TYR A 22 -10.66 9.28 -6.93
C TYR A 22 -10.57 7.78 -6.60
N LEU A 23 -10.52 6.91 -7.62
CA LEU A 23 -10.34 5.48 -7.43
C LEU A 23 -9.01 5.17 -6.73
N LEU A 24 -7.91 5.75 -7.21
CA LEU A 24 -6.58 5.55 -6.62
C LEU A 24 -6.52 6.08 -5.19
N PHE A 25 -7.15 7.23 -4.92
CA PHE A 25 -7.22 7.81 -3.59
C PHE A 25 -7.91 6.86 -2.59
N PHE A 26 -9.10 6.35 -2.92
CA PHE A 26 -9.79 5.42 -2.04
C PHE A 26 -9.04 4.10 -1.87
N THR A 27 -8.40 3.61 -2.95
CA THR A 27 -7.58 2.40 -2.91
C THR A 27 -6.38 2.58 -1.97
N GLU A 28 -5.63 3.67 -2.13
CA GLU A 28 -4.49 4.02 -1.28
C GLU A 28 -4.91 4.25 0.18
N MET A 29 -6.04 4.91 0.39
CA MET A 29 -6.58 5.15 1.73
C MET A 29 -6.86 3.83 2.45
N TRP A 30 -7.48 2.86 1.77
CA TRP A 30 -7.79 1.56 2.36
C TRP A 30 -6.55 0.71 2.61
N GLU A 31 -5.59 0.76 1.69
CA GLU A 31 -4.28 0.11 1.83
C GLU A 31 -3.56 0.63 3.09
N ARG A 32 -3.41 1.96 3.22
CA ARG A 32 -2.78 2.59 4.38
C ARG A 32 -3.54 2.31 5.67
N PHE A 33 -4.87 2.35 5.66
CA PHE A 33 -5.68 2.02 6.83
C PHE A 33 -5.38 0.60 7.32
N SER A 34 -5.36 -0.38 6.43
CA SER A 34 -5.03 -1.77 6.77
C SER A 34 -3.60 -1.90 7.28
N PHE A 35 -2.63 -1.28 6.61
CA PHE A 35 -1.22 -1.35 6.99
C PHE A 35 -0.94 -0.75 8.37
N TYR A 36 -1.41 0.47 8.63
CA TYR A 36 -1.20 1.12 9.94
C TYR A 36 -2.03 0.45 11.03
N GLY A 37 -3.23 -0.05 10.72
CA GLY A 37 -4.05 -0.83 11.64
C GLY A 37 -3.36 -2.11 12.09
N MET A 38 -2.84 -2.89 11.14
CA MET A 38 -2.02 -4.08 11.44
C MET A 38 -0.82 -3.69 12.32
N ARG A 39 -0.01 -2.71 11.88
CA ARG A 39 1.21 -2.29 12.58
C ARG A 39 0.95 -1.85 14.02
N ALA A 40 -0.17 -1.17 14.29
CA ALA A 40 -0.54 -0.71 15.63
C ALA A 40 -0.89 -1.88 16.56
N LEU A 41 -1.57 -2.91 16.06
CA LEU A 41 -2.00 -4.07 16.86
C LEU A 41 -0.89 -5.12 17.01
N LEU A 42 0.03 -5.20 16.06
CA LEU A 42 1.02 -6.26 15.92
C LEU A 42 2.00 -6.33 17.10
N LEU A 43 2.50 -5.19 17.58
CA LEU A 43 3.33 -5.15 18.79
C LEU A 43 2.54 -5.58 20.03
N THR A 44 1.34 -5.04 20.20
CA THR A 44 0.47 -5.37 21.32
C THR A 44 0.12 -6.85 21.34
N TYR A 45 -0.10 -7.47 20.18
CA TYR A 45 -0.35 -8.90 20.03
C TYR A 45 0.87 -9.75 20.43
N MET A 46 2.07 -9.39 19.96
CA MET A 46 3.30 -10.11 20.34
C MET A 46 3.55 -10.12 21.85
N VAL A 47 3.32 -8.98 22.52
CA VAL A 47 3.55 -8.85 23.95
C VAL A 47 2.42 -9.51 24.76
N SER A 48 1.17 -9.30 24.35
CA SER A 48 0.00 -9.73 25.14
C SER A 48 -0.35 -11.20 24.92
N GLU A 49 -0.37 -11.67 23.68
CA GLU A 49 -0.82 -13.03 23.32
C GLU A 49 0.36 -14.00 23.22
N LEU A 50 1.39 -13.64 22.45
CA LEU A 50 2.57 -14.50 22.24
C LEU A 50 3.58 -14.46 23.40
N LYS A 51 3.36 -13.61 24.41
CA LYS A 51 4.21 -13.44 25.60
C LYS A 51 5.69 -13.19 25.26
N PHE A 52 5.96 -12.49 24.16
CA PHE A 52 7.32 -12.09 23.82
C PHE A 52 7.76 -10.91 24.68
N ASP A 53 9.04 -10.88 25.05
CA ASP A 53 9.63 -9.71 25.68
C ASP A 53 9.56 -8.50 24.74
N GLU A 54 9.30 -7.31 25.30
CA GLU A 54 9.17 -6.07 24.52
C GLU A 54 10.36 -5.83 23.56
N PRO A 55 11.64 -6.00 23.96
CA PRO A 55 12.77 -5.79 23.05
C PRO A 55 12.73 -6.73 21.83
N LYS A 56 12.26 -7.97 22.02
CA LYS A 56 12.11 -8.95 20.94
C LYS A 56 10.97 -8.54 20.00
N GLY A 57 9.84 -8.07 20.54
CA GLY A 57 8.73 -7.55 19.75
C GLY A 57 9.12 -6.35 18.89
N TYR A 58 9.87 -5.39 19.46
CA TYR A 58 10.40 -4.25 18.70
C TYR A 58 11.41 -4.67 17.62
N ALA A 59 12.27 -5.66 17.90
CA ALA A 59 13.20 -6.17 16.90
C ALA A 59 12.47 -6.75 15.68
N ILE A 60 11.43 -7.58 15.90
CA ILE A 60 10.60 -8.16 14.83
C ILE A 60 9.90 -7.05 14.04
N LEU A 61 9.27 -6.10 14.73
CA LEU A 61 8.58 -4.97 14.10
C LEU A 61 9.53 -4.09 13.26
N GLY A 62 10.76 -3.89 13.75
CA GLY A 62 11.82 -3.15 13.06
C GLY A 62 12.28 -3.88 11.79
N SER A 63 12.53 -5.19 11.87
CA SER A 63 12.87 -6.01 10.71
C SER A 63 11.75 -6.02 9.68
N TYR A 64 10.50 -6.20 10.10
CA TYR A 64 9.32 -6.09 9.22
C TYR A 64 9.26 -4.73 8.52
N SER A 65 9.41 -3.63 9.27
CA SER A 65 9.40 -2.28 8.70
C SER A 65 10.51 -2.10 7.66
N ALA A 66 11.72 -2.58 7.92
CA ALA A 66 12.83 -2.50 6.98
C ALA A 66 12.53 -3.25 5.67
N LEU A 67 11.93 -4.44 5.75
CA LEU A 67 11.51 -5.20 4.57
C LEU A 67 10.42 -4.48 3.78
N VAL A 68 9.39 -3.95 4.45
CA VAL A 68 8.30 -3.21 3.80
C VAL A 68 8.82 -1.96 3.09
N TYR A 69 9.84 -1.28 3.62
CA TYR A 69 10.43 -0.13 2.93
C TYR A 69 11.38 -0.53 1.80
N THR A 70 11.97 -1.72 1.86
CA THR A 70 12.91 -2.21 0.83
C THR A 70 12.18 -2.88 -0.34
N MET A 71 11.11 -3.62 -0.07
CA MET A 71 10.38 -4.40 -1.08
C MET A 71 9.81 -3.57 -2.25
N PRO A 72 9.32 -2.32 -2.06
CA PRO A 72 8.88 -1.45 -3.15
C PRO A 72 9.97 -1.17 -4.18
N MET A 73 11.25 -1.15 -3.78
CA MET A 73 12.36 -1.01 -4.72
C MET A 73 12.40 -2.17 -5.71
N PHE A 74 12.23 -3.41 -5.22
CA PHE A 74 12.16 -4.60 -6.05
C PHE A 74 10.86 -4.68 -6.85
N GLY A 75 9.73 -4.32 -6.22
CA GLY A 75 8.42 -4.28 -6.88
C GLY A 75 8.36 -3.28 -8.03
N GLY A 76 8.95 -2.10 -7.86
CA GLY A 76 9.06 -1.07 -8.89
C GLY A 76 9.92 -1.53 -10.07
N ALA A 77 11.10 -2.09 -9.80
CA ALA A 77 11.97 -2.65 -10.83
C ALA A 77 11.28 -3.78 -11.63
N MET A 78 10.45 -4.60 -10.97
CA MET A 78 9.66 -5.64 -11.60
C MET A 78 8.48 -5.08 -12.41
N ALA A 79 7.82 -4.04 -11.92
CA ALA A 79 6.74 -3.34 -12.62
C ALA A 79 7.23 -2.69 -13.92
N ASP A 80 8.41 -2.08 -13.89
CA ASP A 80 9.01 -1.37 -15.03
C ASP A 80 9.44 -2.32 -16.15
N ARG A 81 9.91 -3.54 -15.82
CA ARG A 81 10.48 -4.47 -16.81
C ARG A 81 9.51 -5.54 -17.33
N PHE A 82 8.56 -6.00 -16.51
CA PHE A 82 7.80 -7.22 -16.83
C PHE A 82 6.29 -7.07 -16.79
N LEU A 83 5.72 -6.41 -15.77
CA LEU A 83 4.27 -6.46 -15.51
C LEU A 83 3.49 -5.23 -15.97
N GLY A 84 4.12 -4.06 -15.96
CA GLY A 84 3.44 -2.77 -16.07
C GLY A 84 2.68 -2.39 -14.79
N TYR A 85 2.49 -1.08 -14.59
CA TYR A 85 2.00 -0.51 -13.32
C TYR A 85 0.64 -1.06 -12.87
N ARG A 86 -0.34 -1.21 -13.77
CA ARG A 86 -1.69 -1.69 -13.39
C ARG A 86 -1.68 -3.10 -12.81
N LYS A 87 -0.94 -4.04 -13.42
CA LYS A 87 -0.86 -5.42 -12.95
C LYS A 87 -0.03 -5.51 -11.66
N ALA A 88 1.03 -4.71 -11.55
CA ALA A 88 1.84 -4.64 -10.34
C ALA A 88 1.03 -4.18 -9.12
N ILE A 89 0.19 -3.15 -9.28
CA ILE A 89 -0.70 -2.66 -8.20
C ILE A 89 -1.70 -3.75 -7.78
N LEU A 90 -2.36 -4.41 -8.74
CA LEU A 90 -3.31 -5.48 -8.44
C LEU A 90 -2.65 -6.67 -7.75
N PHE A 91 -1.46 -7.07 -8.20
CA PHE A 91 -0.70 -8.16 -7.60
C PHE A 91 -0.26 -7.82 -6.17
N GLY A 92 0.23 -6.60 -5.94
CA GLY A 92 0.58 -6.12 -4.61
C GLY A 92 -0.62 -6.10 -3.66
N GLY A 93 -1.76 -5.58 -4.10
CA GLY A 93 -2.99 -5.57 -3.30
C GLY A 93 -3.52 -6.98 -2.99
N LEU A 94 -3.44 -7.91 -3.94
CA LEU A 94 -3.82 -9.31 -3.71
C LEU A 94 -2.89 -9.98 -2.70
N LEU A 95 -1.57 -9.79 -2.84
CA LEU A 95 -0.57 -10.32 -1.91
C LEU A 95 -0.79 -9.79 -0.49
N MET A 96 -1.03 -8.48 -0.35
CA MET A 96 -1.37 -7.86 0.93
C MET A 96 -2.63 -8.45 1.55
N THR A 97 -3.68 -8.65 0.75
CA THR A 97 -4.94 -9.26 1.21
C THR A 97 -4.72 -10.68 1.72
N ILE A 98 -3.93 -11.49 1.00
CA ILE A 98 -3.58 -12.85 1.43
C ILE A 98 -2.83 -12.82 2.76
N GLY A 99 -1.84 -11.94 2.92
CA GLY A 99 -1.10 -11.80 4.19
C GLY A 99 -2.02 -11.47 5.37
N HIS A 100 -2.95 -10.53 5.19
CA HIS A 100 -3.93 -10.18 6.23
C HIS A 100 -4.91 -11.31 6.54
N LEU A 101 -5.32 -12.09 5.53
CA LEU A 101 -6.16 -13.27 5.75
C LEU A 101 -5.43 -14.36 6.52
N VAL A 102 -4.13 -14.55 6.27
CA VAL A 102 -3.29 -15.47 7.04
C VAL A 102 -3.17 -14.96 8.48
N LEU A 103 -2.94 -13.66 8.71
CA LEU A 103 -2.93 -13.08 10.06
C LEU A 103 -4.24 -13.25 10.84
N ALA A 104 -5.38 -13.37 10.16
CA ALA A 104 -6.67 -13.56 10.82
C ALA A 104 -6.84 -14.95 11.46
N VAL A 105 -6.00 -15.93 11.11
CA VAL A 105 -6.05 -17.26 11.71
C VAL A 105 -5.35 -17.22 13.08
N PRO A 106 -6.02 -17.66 14.16
CA PRO A 106 -5.49 -17.59 15.53
C PRO A 106 -4.48 -18.74 15.79
N GLN A 107 -3.34 -18.68 15.12
CA GLN A 107 -2.27 -19.68 15.20
C GLN A 107 -0.91 -18.98 15.16
N ASP A 108 0.03 -19.43 15.99
CA ASP A 108 1.37 -18.83 16.12
C ASP A 108 2.13 -18.79 14.79
N TRP A 109 2.03 -19.85 13.97
CA TRP A 109 2.69 -19.89 12.66
C TRP A 109 2.08 -18.86 11.69
N SER A 110 0.76 -18.66 11.77
CA SER A 110 0.03 -17.74 10.91
C SER A 110 0.44 -16.29 11.14
N PHE A 111 0.79 -15.98 12.39
CA PHE A 111 1.32 -14.67 12.75
C PHE A 111 2.58 -14.32 11.96
N PHE A 112 3.56 -15.22 11.89
CA PHE A 112 4.82 -14.97 11.18
C PHE A 112 4.70 -14.96 9.66
N PHE A 113 3.78 -15.76 9.10
CA PHE A 113 3.61 -15.85 7.65
C PHE A 113 2.70 -14.75 7.07
N GLY A 114 1.80 -14.21 7.88
CA GLY A 114 0.89 -13.17 7.42
C GLY A 114 1.40 -11.74 7.61
N MET A 115 2.43 -11.54 8.46
CA MET A 115 3.22 -10.30 8.51
C MET A 115 4.13 -10.19 7.28
#